data_AF-A0A4Q2XT33-F1
#
_entry.id   AF-A0A4Q2XT33-F1
#
_cell.length_a   1.000
_cell.length_b   1.000
_cell.length_c   1.000
_cell.angle_alpha   90.00
_cell.angle_beta   90.00
_cell.angle_gamma   90.00
#
_symmetry.space_group_name_H-M   'P 1'
#
loop_
_entity.id
_entity.type
_entity.pdbx_description
1 polymer ?
#
loop_
_entity_poly.entity_id
_entity_poly.type
_entity_poly.pdbx_seq_one_letter_code
_entity_poly.pdbx_strand_id
1 'polypeptide(L)'
;MGKPGIASMTYTFLLESVWHPPLAFAETAARTLPPEMELQALWFSGAFGRDFRTVGGQAVRLVQFGEWNRGPGPDFRQVAIELDGELKTGDLELDSSAADWEWHRHGSNESFRDVVLHVSFQPEARRTYVRTCEHRAVPQVIISSAQLADVLNRPQQEVAIARPGRCVAPLRHMPVGGIERLLWESSEHRAELKAARYLRVADVHGTDAALFQATAETLGYRGNSLAMRMLAQRVPLTALGADVNRTDAILFGAAGFLSPELHEKAPEDTREYLRDLWENWWRERASFEATAARAIPWRCGGQRPANHPHRRIGTLASLAKKWPTYRKLALARPFQPRPVMEFLDGLEHPFWSRRHTLTSTA
;
A
#
# COMPACT_ATOMS: atom_id res chain seq x y z
N MET A 1 26.92 79.75 -20.02
CA MET A 1 26.70 78.93 -21.25
C MET A 1 27.98 78.17 -21.53
N GLY A 2 27.96 76.85 -21.34
CA GLY A 2 29.08 75.95 -21.63
C GLY A 2 28.61 74.52 -21.37
N LYS A 3 28.37 73.78 -22.45
CA LYS A 3 27.78 72.43 -22.47
C LYS A 3 28.62 71.42 -21.65
N PRO A 4 28.01 70.46 -20.93
CA PRO A 4 28.77 69.30 -20.45
C PRO A 4 29.08 68.40 -21.65
N GLY A 5 30.35 68.04 -21.80
CA GLY A 5 30.85 67.18 -22.87
C GLY A 5 30.30 65.77 -22.77
N ILE A 6 29.95 65.20 -23.92
CA ILE A 6 29.54 63.81 -24.09
C ILE A 6 30.78 62.95 -23.83
N ALA A 7 30.78 62.20 -22.74
CA ALA A 7 31.81 61.19 -22.49
C ALA A 7 31.69 60.07 -23.53
N SER A 8 32.79 59.81 -24.24
CA SER A 8 32.91 58.73 -25.21
C SER A 8 32.79 57.37 -24.50
N MET A 9 31.72 56.62 -24.78
CA MET A 9 31.58 55.21 -24.37
C MET A 9 32.56 54.35 -25.18
N THR A 10 33.70 54.03 -24.59
CA THR A 10 34.66 53.09 -25.18
C THR A 10 34.23 51.65 -24.94
N TYR A 11 34.62 50.72 -25.82
CA TYR A 11 34.35 49.29 -25.66
C TYR A 11 34.86 48.74 -24.31
N THR A 12 35.97 49.30 -23.81
CA THR A 12 36.53 49.00 -22.49
C THR A 12 35.60 49.42 -21.35
N PHE A 13 34.98 50.61 -21.42
CA PHE A 13 34.00 51.05 -20.42
C PHE A 13 32.75 50.14 -20.43
N LEU A 14 32.35 49.66 -21.60
CA LEU A 14 31.23 48.72 -21.75
C LEU A 14 31.57 47.34 -21.20
N LEU A 15 32.81 46.88 -21.39
CA LEU A 15 33.34 45.67 -20.74
C LEU A 15 33.39 45.84 -19.22
N GLU A 16 33.89 46.94 -18.68
CA GLU A 16 34.01 47.13 -17.23
C GLU A 16 32.66 47.33 -16.51
N SER A 17 31.68 47.97 -17.18
CA SER A 17 30.33 48.19 -16.62
C SER A 17 29.40 46.97 -16.75
N VAL A 18 29.65 46.09 -17.71
CA VAL A 18 28.90 44.82 -17.87
C VAL A 18 29.60 43.66 -17.14
N TRP A 19 30.93 43.70 -17.01
CA TRP A 19 31.77 42.63 -16.47
C TRP A 19 32.28 42.95 -15.06
N HIS A 20 31.36 43.25 -14.14
CA HIS A 20 31.62 42.94 -12.73
C HIS A 20 31.80 41.41 -12.59
N PRO A 21 32.62 40.92 -11.63
CA PRO A 21 32.68 39.48 -11.34
C PRO A 21 31.24 38.99 -11.24
N PRO A 22 30.87 37.86 -11.87
CA PRO A 22 29.47 37.52 -12.00
C PRO A 22 28.86 37.66 -10.62
N LEU A 23 27.88 38.57 -10.50
CA LEU A 23 26.74 38.28 -9.67
C LEU A 23 26.43 36.86 -10.07
N ALA A 24 26.83 35.92 -9.22
CA ALA A 24 26.42 34.57 -9.35
C ALA A 24 24.91 34.68 -9.21
N PHE A 25 24.22 34.86 -10.35
CA PHE A 25 23.17 33.93 -10.67
C PHE A 25 23.85 32.57 -10.58
N ALA A 26 23.98 32.08 -9.34
CA ALA A 26 23.69 30.71 -9.12
C ALA A 26 22.34 30.56 -9.82
N GLU A 27 22.35 29.98 -11.01
CA GLU A 27 21.31 29.03 -11.34
C GLU A 27 21.08 28.32 -10.03
N THR A 28 19.97 28.63 -9.37
CA THR A 28 19.59 27.93 -8.16
C THR A 28 19.46 26.53 -8.67
N ALA A 29 20.51 25.71 -8.48
CA ALA A 29 20.60 24.37 -9.02
C ALA A 29 19.23 23.78 -8.74
N ALA A 30 18.47 23.49 -9.80
CA ALA A 30 17.03 23.24 -9.69
C ALA A 30 16.88 22.25 -8.55
N ARG A 31 16.41 22.74 -7.38
CA ARG A 31 16.55 21.99 -6.15
C ARG A 31 15.72 20.75 -6.37
N THR A 32 16.41 19.62 -6.53
CA THR A 32 15.75 18.35 -6.79
C THR A 32 14.82 18.13 -5.63
N LEU A 33 13.53 17.89 -5.92
CA LEU A 33 12.59 17.58 -4.85
C LEU A 33 13.11 16.36 -4.09
N PRO A 34 12.99 16.36 -2.75
CA PRO A 34 13.18 15.15 -1.98
C PRO A 34 12.32 13.99 -2.52
N PRO A 35 12.71 12.74 -2.28
CA PRO A 35 11.85 11.60 -2.58
C PRO A 35 10.45 11.78 -1.99
N GLU A 36 9.43 11.29 -2.70
CA GLU A 36 8.01 11.41 -2.31
C GLU A 36 7.76 10.99 -0.86
N MET A 37 8.38 9.89 -0.41
CA MET A 37 8.31 9.40 0.98
C MET A 37 8.78 10.44 2.01
N GLU A 38 9.80 11.24 1.68
CA GLU A 38 10.30 12.30 2.54
C GLU A 38 9.35 13.50 2.57
N LEU A 39 8.79 13.88 1.41
CA LEU A 39 7.75 14.91 1.32
C LEU A 39 6.51 14.53 2.14
N GLN A 40 6.06 13.28 2.05
CA GLN A 40 4.98 12.73 2.86
C GLN A 40 5.33 12.75 4.35
N ALA A 41 6.56 12.41 4.74
CA ALA A 41 7.00 12.48 6.14
C ALA A 41 6.98 13.92 6.70
N LEU A 42 7.48 14.88 5.92
CA LEU A 42 7.47 16.31 6.25
C LEU A 42 6.03 16.84 6.34
N TRP A 43 5.15 16.42 5.45
CA TRP A 43 3.73 16.74 5.53
C TRP A 43 3.12 16.17 6.80
N PHE A 44 3.27 14.88 7.05
CA PHE A 44 2.65 14.20 8.19
C PHE A 44 3.11 14.75 9.55
N SER A 45 4.39 15.13 9.67
CA SER A 45 4.92 15.78 10.87
C SER A 45 4.31 17.17 11.11
N GLY A 46 3.74 17.79 10.08
CA GLY A 46 3.21 19.15 10.11
C GLY A 46 4.27 20.22 9.85
N ALA A 47 5.40 19.87 9.22
CA ALA A 47 6.51 20.80 9.00
C ALA A 47 6.10 22.05 8.19
N PHE A 48 5.13 21.91 7.29
CA PHE A 48 4.57 22.99 6.47
C PHE A 48 3.48 23.81 7.17
N GLY A 49 3.17 23.53 8.44
CA GLY A 49 2.07 24.17 9.17
C GLY A 49 0.71 23.51 8.89
N ARG A 50 -0.36 24.23 9.20
CA ARG A 50 -1.75 23.74 9.04
C ARG A 50 -2.63 24.64 8.20
N ASP A 51 -2.21 25.88 7.99
CA ASP A 51 -3.01 26.90 7.35
C ASP A 51 -2.41 27.19 5.97
N PHE A 52 -3.21 27.00 4.93
CA PHE A 52 -2.83 27.10 3.53
C PHE A 52 -3.87 27.90 2.76
N ARG A 53 -3.56 28.21 1.49
CA ARG A 53 -4.52 28.75 0.53
C ARG A 53 -4.51 27.91 -0.73
N THR A 54 -5.69 27.68 -1.30
CA THR A 54 -5.76 27.01 -2.58
C THR A 54 -5.27 27.94 -3.70
N VAL A 55 -4.93 27.37 -4.85
CA VAL A 55 -4.70 28.14 -6.10
C VAL A 55 -5.89 29.02 -6.52
N GLY A 56 -7.10 28.69 -6.05
CA GLY A 56 -8.32 29.49 -6.22
C GLY A 56 -8.50 30.61 -5.19
N GLY A 57 -7.61 30.71 -4.18
CA GLY A 57 -7.65 31.73 -3.13
C GLY A 57 -8.40 31.32 -1.85
N GLN A 58 -9.06 30.15 -1.86
CA GLN A 58 -9.82 29.65 -0.71
C GLN A 58 -8.90 29.36 0.47
N ALA A 59 -9.34 29.69 1.69
CA ALA A 59 -8.62 29.36 2.91
C ALA A 59 -8.76 27.86 3.21
N VAL A 60 -7.64 27.20 3.51
CA VAL A 60 -7.60 25.79 3.90
C VAL A 60 -6.93 25.67 5.26
N ARG A 61 -7.57 25.00 6.20
CA ARG A 61 -6.96 24.63 7.48
C ARG A 61 -7.02 23.12 7.68
N LEU A 62 -5.86 22.49 7.86
CA LEU A 62 -5.79 21.08 8.24
C LEU A 62 -6.16 20.88 9.71
N VAL A 63 -7.36 20.34 9.93
CA VAL A 63 -7.86 19.95 11.25
C VAL A 63 -7.22 18.62 11.69
N GLN A 64 -7.20 17.63 10.79
CA GLN A 64 -6.62 16.31 11.01
C GLN A 64 -5.82 15.88 9.76
N PHE A 65 -4.56 15.46 9.94
CA PHE A 65 -3.67 15.04 8.83
C PHE A 65 -3.97 13.63 8.32
N GLY A 66 -4.89 12.92 8.97
CA GLY A 66 -5.28 11.56 8.62
C GLY A 66 -4.27 10.50 9.03
N GLU A 67 -4.36 9.34 8.39
CA GLU A 67 -3.47 8.20 8.53
C GLU A 67 -2.61 8.09 7.27
N TRP A 68 -1.29 8.02 7.44
CA TRP A 68 -0.36 7.84 6.32
C TRP A 68 -0.52 6.44 5.72
N ASN A 69 -0.99 6.39 4.48
CA ASN A 69 -1.16 5.19 3.68
C ASN A 69 0.14 4.86 2.94
N ARG A 70 0.73 3.69 3.23
CA ARG A 70 1.94 3.19 2.57
C ARG A 70 1.65 2.12 1.52
N GLY A 71 0.41 2.06 1.03
CA GLY A 71 -0.02 1.14 -0.01
C GLY A 71 -0.83 1.87 -1.08
N PRO A 72 -1.32 1.16 -2.12
CA PRO A 72 -2.13 1.75 -3.18
C PRO A 72 -3.29 2.62 -2.68
N GLY A 73 -3.60 3.66 -3.47
CA GLY A 73 -4.59 4.68 -3.16
C GLY A 73 -3.92 5.96 -2.67
N PRO A 74 -4.71 6.94 -2.18
CA PRO A 74 -4.20 8.23 -1.75
C PRO A 74 -3.20 8.13 -0.60
N ASP A 75 -2.26 9.08 -0.52
CA ASP A 75 -1.19 9.11 0.48
C ASP A 75 -1.66 9.21 1.92
N PHE A 76 -2.75 9.95 2.16
CA PHE A 76 -3.32 10.11 3.48
C PHE A 76 -4.82 9.81 3.46
N ARG A 77 -5.25 8.95 4.39
CA ARG A 77 -6.66 8.55 4.54
C ARG A 77 -7.28 9.26 5.74
N GLN A 78 -8.60 9.51 5.70
CA GLN A 78 -9.33 10.08 6.84
C GLN A 78 -8.77 11.44 7.32
N VAL A 79 -8.39 12.28 6.37
CA VAL A 79 -8.04 13.69 6.60
C VAL A 79 -9.31 14.48 6.90
N ALA A 80 -9.18 15.51 7.74
CA ALA A 80 -10.23 16.51 7.94
C ALA A 80 -9.64 17.90 7.68
N ILE A 81 -10.27 18.64 6.78
CA ILE A 81 -9.89 19.99 6.37
C ILE A 81 -11.05 20.94 6.59
N GLU A 82 -10.76 22.19 6.91
CA GLU A 82 -11.72 23.28 6.87
C GLU A 82 -11.41 24.11 5.62
N LEU A 83 -12.36 24.18 4.68
CA LEU A 83 -12.24 24.94 3.42
C LEU A 83 -13.22 26.11 3.48
N ASP A 84 -12.71 27.34 3.57
CA ASP A 84 -13.50 28.56 3.79
C ASP A 84 -14.54 28.45 4.92
N GLY A 85 -14.18 27.76 6.02
CA GLY A 85 -15.05 27.54 7.18
C GLY A 85 -15.90 26.26 7.11
N GLU A 86 -15.93 25.56 5.98
CA GLU A 86 -16.69 24.32 5.81
C GLU A 86 -15.80 23.10 6.11
N LEU A 87 -16.21 22.27 7.07
CA LEU A 87 -15.51 21.02 7.39
C LEU A 87 -15.75 19.97 6.31
N LYS A 88 -14.66 19.46 5.72
CA LYS A 88 -14.67 18.33 4.76
C LYS A 88 -13.79 17.20 5.28
N THR A 89 -14.25 15.97 5.10
CA THR A 89 -13.51 14.76 5.49
C THR A 89 -13.34 13.86 4.28
N GLY A 90 -12.16 13.27 4.14
CA GLY A 90 -11.85 12.37 3.03
C GLY A 90 -10.39 12.00 3.01
N ASP A 91 -9.81 11.93 1.82
CA ASP A 91 -8.41 11.59 1.60
C ASP A 91 -7.60 12.79 1.10
N LEU A 92 -6.29 12.67 1.08
CA LEU A 92 -5.38 13.70 0.61
C LEU A 92 -4.23 13.06 -0.16
N GLU A 93 -3.86 13.68 -1.27
CA GLU A 93 -2.78 13.22 -2.15
C GLU A 93 -1.66 14.25 -2.26
N LEU A 94 -0.42 13.77 -2.27
CA LEU A 94 0.76 14.58 -2.55
C LEU A 94 1.34 14.15 -3.90
N ASP A 95 1.63 15.12 -4.75
CA ASP A 95 2.37 14.89 -5.98
C ASP A 95 3.53 15.87 -6.09
N SER A 96 4.52 15.55 -6.94
CA SER A 96 5.58 16.51 -7.25
C SER A 96 5.00 17.75 -7.93
N SER A 97 4.12 17.55 -8.90
CA SER A 97 3.41 18.56 -9.68
C SER A 97 1.91 18.30 -9.71
N ALA A 98 1.10 19.29 -10.06
CA ALA A 98 -0.34 19.08 -10.20
C ALA A 98 -0.72 18.20 -11.42
N ALA A 99 0.13 18.18 -12.46
CA ALA A 99 -0.01 17.40 -13.67
C ALA A 99 0.14 15.90 -13.45
N ASP A 100 0.89 15.51 -12.40
CA ASP A 100 1.06 14.10 -12.02
C ASP A 100 -0.28 13.45 -11.68
N TRP A 101 -1.27 14.24 -11.22
CA TRP A 101 -2.62 13.76 -10.99
C TRP A 101 -3.25 13.07 -12.22
N GLU A 102 -3.09 13.68 -13.39
CA GLU A 102 -3.61 13.13 -14.64
C GLU A 102 -2.67 12.05 -15.18
N TRP A 103 -1.35 12.22 -15.04
CA TRP A 103 -0.35 11.26 -15.51
C TRP A 103 -0.49 9.90 -14.80
N HIS A 104 -0.73 9.92 -13.48
CA HIS A 104 -1.04 8.74 -12.66
C HIS A 104 -2.50 8.30 -12.78
N ARG A 105 -3.33 9.00 -13.57
CA ARG A 105 -4.74 8.71 -13.82
C ARG A 105 -5.61 8.74 -12.56
N HIS A 106 -5.22 9.49 -11.53
CA HIS A 106 -5.97 9.64 -10.29
C HIS A 106 -7.41 10.12 -10.56
N GLY A 107 -7.59 11.04 -11.52
CA GLY A 107 -8.90 11.56 -11.90
C GLY A 107 -9.86 10.56 -12.55
N SER A 108 -9.41 9.36 -12.90
CA SER A 108 -10.27 8.26 -13.38
C SER A 108 -10.31 7.07 -12.43
N ASN A 109 -9.51 7.10 -11.35
CA ASN A 109 -9.35 6.01 -10.42
C ASN A 109 -10.32 6.16 -9.24
N GLU A 110 -11.16 5.15 -9.02
CA GLU A 110 -12.15 5.13 -7.96
C GLU A 110 -11.54 5.24 -6.54
N SER A 111 -10.29 4.80 -6.36
CA SER A 111 -9.58 4.89 -5.07
C SER A 111 -9.32 6.34 -4.64
N PHE A 112 -9.38 7.28 -5.57
CA PHE A 112 -9.14 8.72 -5.35
C PHE A 112 -10.45 9.52 -5.32
N ARG A 113 -11.61 8.86 -5.36
CA ARG A 113 -12.94 9.49 -5.35
C ARG A 113 -13.14 10.41 -4.14
N ASP A 114 -12.61 10.02 -2.99
CA ASP A 114 -12.81 10.70 -1.71
C ASP A 114 -11.71 11.73 -1.40
N VAL A 115 -10.82 12.05 -2.33
CA VAL A 115 -9.78 13.06 -2.12
C VAL A 115 -10.43 14.45 -1.96
N VAL A 116 -10.11 15.12 -0.86
CA VAL A 116 -10.63 16.45 -0.48
C VAL A 116 -9.59 17.55 -0.60
N LEU A 117 -8.31 17.20 -0.71
CA LEU A 117 -7.21 18.14 -0.90
C LEU A 117 -6.10 17.47 -1.71
N HIS A 118 -5.58 18.17 -2.71
CA HIS A 118 -4.38 17.80 -3.43
C HIS A 118 -3.26 18.80 -3.12
N VAL A 119 -2.07 18.30 -2.84
CA VAL A 119 -0.91 19.11 -2.48
C VAL A 119 0.21 18.84 -3.48
N SER A 120 0.75 19.89 -4.09
CA SER A 120 1.91 19.76 -4.98
C SER A 120 3.08 20.65 -4.54
N PHE A 121 4.30 20.28 -4.94
CA PHE A 121 5.53 20.95 -4.49
C PHE A 121 6.20 21.79 -5.59
N GLN A 122 5.71 21.69 -6.83
CA GLN A 122 6.20 22.49 -7.95
C GLN A 122 5.10 23.43 -8.46
N PRO A 123 5.41 24.72 -8.65
CA PRO A 123 4.52 25.61 -9.36
C PRO A 123 4.48 25.22 -10.85
N GLU A 124 3.30 25.27 -11.44
CA GLU A 124 3.12 25.00 -12.86
C GLU A 124 2.91 26.29 -13.66
N ALA A 125 3.44 26.33 -14.88
CA ALA A 125 3.24 27.43 -15.81
C ALA A 125 1.78 27.55 -16.28
N ARG A 126 1.00 26.47 -16.19
CA ARG A 126 -0.43 26.42 -16.53
C ARG A 126 -1.20 25.82 -15.37
N ARG A 127 -2.42 26.32 -15.13
CA ARG A 127 -3.30 25.74 -14.11
C ARG A 127 -3.80 24.38 -14.59
N THR A 128 -3.47 23.33 -13.85
CA THR A 128 -4.06 21.99 -14.03
C THR A 128 -5.39 21.90 -13.28
N TYR A 129 -6.43 21.41 -13.97
CA TYR A 129 -7.73 21.19 -13.36
C TYR A 129 -7.80 19.77 -12.78
N VAL A 130 -7.57 19.67 -11.47
CA VAL A 130 -7.60 18.41 -10.73
C VAL A 130 -9.05 18.08 -10.35
N ARG A 131 -9.49 16.87 -10.73
CA ARG A 131 -10.85 16.37 -10.50
C ARG A 131 -10.86 14.90 -10.15
N THR A 132 -11.91 14.46 -9.48
CA THR A 132 -12.17 13.04 -9.21
C THR A 132 -12.81 12.34 -10.42
N CYS A 133 -13.00 11.03 -10.32
CA CYS A 133 -13.75 10.21 -11.29
C CYS A 133 -15.21 10.64 -11.45
N GLU A 134 -15.78 11.36 -10.48
CA GLU A 134 -17.12 11.95 -10.55
C GLU A 134 -17.11 13.40 -11.07
N HIS A 135 -15.99 13.86 -11.61
CA HIS A 135 -15.78 15.23 -12.08
C HIS A 135 -15.91 16.32 -11.00
N ARG A 136 -15.85 15.93 -9.72
CA ARG A 136 -15.77 16.89 -8.61
C ARG A 136 -14.39 17.54 -8.61
N ALA A 137 -14.35 18.87 -8.59
CA ALA A 137 -13.10 19.61 -8.44
C ALA A 137 -12.44 19.29 -7.09
N VAL A 138 -11.13 19.04 -7.11
CA VAL A 138 -10.33 18.87 -5.90
C VAL A 138 -9.57 20.17 -5.64
N PRO A 139 -9.73 20.78 -4.46
CA PRO A 139 -8.91 21.93 -4.05
C PRO A 139 -7.42 21.59 -4.10
N GLN A 140 -6.61 22.49 -4.66
CA GLN A 140 -5.16 22.32 -4.78
C GLN A 140 -4.41 23.35 -3.95
N VAL A 141 -3.44 22.88 -3.16
CA VAL A 141 -2.47 23.71 -2.44
C VAL A 141 -1.09 23.48 -3.05
N ILE A 142 -0.36 24.56 -3.32
CA ILE A 142 1.02 24.48 -3.80
C ILE A 142 1.94 24.90 -2.66
N ILE A 143 2.84 23.99 -2.26
CA ILE A 143 3.94 24.30 -1.36
C ILE A 143 5.04 24.93 -2.20
N SER A 144 5.34 26.21 -1.93
CA SER A 144 6.36 26.93 -2.69
C SER A 144 7.76 26.38 -2.42
N SER A 145 8.66 26.57 -3.38
CA SER A 145 10.09 26.25 -3.23
C SER A 145 10.72 26.94 -2.02
N ALA A 146 10.27 28.14 -1.66
CA ALA A 146 10.72 28.86 -0.47
C ALA A 146 10.25 28.17 0.83
N GLN A 147 8.99 27.74 0.90
CA GLN A 147 8.47 26.98 2.05
C GLN A 147 9.19 25.64 2.21
N LEU A 148 9.42 24.93 1.09
CA LEU A 148 10.17 23.68 1.10
C LEU A 148 11.62 23.88 1.53
N ALA A 149 12.29 24.90 0.98
CA ALA A 149 13.65 25.28 1.36
C ALA A 149 13.77 25.58 2.86
N ASP A 150 12.83 26.34 3.40
CA ASP A 150 12.79 26.69 4.83
C ASP A 150 12.63 25.43 5.69
N VAL A 151 11.69 24.54 5.35
CA VAL A 151 11.48 23.27 6.06
C VAL A 151 12.72 22.37 6.03
N LEU A 152 13.38 22.24 4.87
CA LEU A 152 14.57 21.40 4.71
C LEU A 152 15.81 21.97 5.42
N ASN A 153 15.88 23.29 5.60
CA ASN A 153 16.99 23.94 6.29
C ASN A 153 16.80 23.98 7.82
N ARG A 154 15.60 23.69 8.33
CA ARG A 154 15.38 23.55 9.78
C ARG A 154 16.10 22.29 10.26
N PRO A 155 16.81 22.33 11.41
CA PRO A 155 17.36 21.12 11.99
C PRO A 155 16.23 20.11 12.15
N GLN A 156 16.43 18.86 11.70
CA GLN A 156 15.47 17.78 11.88
C GLN A 156 15.19 17.63 13.38
N GLN A 157 14.15 18.29 13.86
CA GLN A 157 13.56 17.96 15.14
C GLN A 157 13.04 16.53 15.01
N GLU A 158 13.28 15.71 16.02
CA GLU A 158 12.80 14.33 16.08
C GLU A 158 11.37 14.28 15.53
N VAL A 159 11.22 13.50 14.45
CA VAL A 159 9.98 13.28 13.72
C VAL A 159 8.85 13.23 14.73
N ALA A 160 7.91 14.18 14.63
CA ALA A 160 6.80 14.32 15.57
C ALA A 160 6.26 12.93 15.89
N ILE A 161 6.51 12.47 17.13
CA ILE A 161 6.02 11.20 17.64
C ILE A 161 4.51 11.26 17.42
N ALA A 162 4.03 10.31 16.62
CA ALA A 162 2.63 10.03 16.31
C ALA A 162 1.64 11.05 16.88
N ARG A 163 1.01 11.87 16.01
CA ARG A 163 -0.05 12.77 16.46
C ARG A 163 -1.04 11.98 17.32
N PRO A 164 -1.33 12.45 18.54
CA PRO A 164 -2.14 11.71 19.47
C PRO A 164 -3.49 11.38 18.82
N GLY A 165 -3.73 10.09 18.55
CA GLY A 165 -4.95 9.62 17.90
C GLY A 165 -6.18 9.85 18.78
N ARG A 166 -7.37 9.45 18.29
CA ARG A 166 -8.64 9.60 19.03
C ARG A 166 -8.62 8.96 20.42
N CYS A 167 -7.73 7.99 20.66
CA CYS A 167 -7.54 7.34 21.95
C CYS A 167 -6.93 8.26 23.01
N VAL A 168 -6.28 9.37 22.66
CA VAL A 168 -5.58 10.20 23.67
C VAL A 168 -6.55 10.96 24.55
N ALA A 169 -7.61 11.55 24.00
CA ALA A 169 -8.62 12.26 24.80
C ALA A 169 -9.26 11.39 25.90
N PRO A 170 -9.77 10.17 25.61
CA PRO A 170 -10.35 9.31 26.65
C PRO A 170 -9.30 8.71 27.61
N LEU A 171 -8.04 8.55 27.18
CA LEU A 171 -7.00 7.89 27.99
C LEU A 171 -6.11 8.88 28.77
N ARG A 172 -6.15 10.19 28.49
CA ARG A 172 -5.18 11.18 29.02
C ARG A 172 -5.11 11.29 30.55
N HIS A 173 -6.16 10.88 31.27
CA HIS A 173 -6.21 10.90 32.73
C HIS A 173 -6.31 9.50 33.33
N MET A 174 -6.22 8.46 32.51
CA MET A 174 -6.25 7.08 32.99
C MET A 174 -4.89 6.75 33.63
N PRO A 175 -4.86 6.24 34.87
CA PRO A 175 -3.61 5.80 35.49
C PRO A 175 -3.01 4.61 34.70
N VAL A 176 -1.69 4.43 34.76
CA VAL A 176 -0.97 3.39 34.01
C VAL A 176 -1.60 2.00 34.19
N GLY A 177 -1.90 1.60 35.44
CA GLY A 177 -2.55 0.31 35.69
C GLY A 177 -3.96 0.18 35.11
N GLY A 178 -4.66 1.29 34.87
CA GLY A 178 -5.92 1.31 34.14
C GLY A 178 -5.72 1.09 32.64
N ILE A 179 -4.67 1.69 32.07
CA ILE A 179 -4.29 1.48 30.66
C ILE A 179 -3.85 0.04 30.44
N GLU A 180 -3.01 -0.52 31.32
CA GLU A 180 -2.57 -1.92 31.25
C GLU A 180 -3.75 -2.89 31.30
N ARG A 181 -4.70 -2.65 32.21
CA ARG A 181 -5.92 -3.46 32.32
C ARG A 181 -6.77 -3.35 31.06
N LEU A 182 -7.00 -2.14 30.56
CA LEU A 182 -7.75 -1.94 29.32
C LEU A 182 -7.10 -2.68 28.15
N LEU A 183 -5.77 -2.63 28.02
CA LEU A 183 -5.05 -3.35 26.97
C LEU A 183 -5.18 -4.87 27.12
N TRP A 184 -5.12 -5.38 28.35
CA TRP A 184 -5.33 -6.81 28.64
C TRP A 184 -6.75 -7.26 28.28
N GLU A 185 -7.77 -6.59 28.82
CA GLU A 185 -9.18 -6.88 28.57
C GLU A 185 -9.53 -6.76 27.08
N SER A 186 -9.00 -5.74 26.40
CA SER A 186 -9.18 -5.57 24.95
C SER A 186 -8.53 -6.70 24.15
N SER A 187 -7.39 -7.20 24.62
CA SER A 187 -6.68 -8.32 23.98
C SER A 187 -7.42 -9.63 24.18
N GLU A 188 -7.91 -9.90 25.39
CA GLU A 188 -8.77 -11.05 25.70
C GLU A 188 -10.05 -11.01 24.88
N HIS A 189 -10.77 -9.90 24.89
CA HIS A 189 -12.00 -9.73 24.11
C HIS A 189 -11.77 -9.98 22.60
N ARG A 190 -10.68 -9.45 22.05
CA ARG A 190 -10.31 -9.70 20.65
C ARG A 190 -10.00 -11.18 20.40
N ALA A 191 -9.33 -11.86 21.33
CA ALA A 191 -9.04 -13.28 21.23
C ALA A 191 -10.32 -14.13 21.30
N GLU A 192 -11.25 -13.80 22.19
CA GLU A 192 -12.56 -14.44 22.32
C GLU A 192 -13.40 -14.31 21.06
N LEU A 193 -13.51 -13.09 20.50
CA LEU A 193 -14.22 -12.86 19.24
C LEU A 193 -13.63 -13.70 18.10
N LYS A 194 -12.30 -13.81 18.04
CA LYS A 194 -11.60 -14.63 17.04
C LYS A 194 -11.85 -16.13 17.26
N ALA A 195 -11.79 -16.60 18.51
CA ALA A 195 -12.06 -17.99 18.89
C ALA A 195 -13.51 -18.39 18.56
N ALA A 196 -14.49 -17.57 18.98
CA ALA A 196 -15.90 -17.79 18.70
C ALA A 196 -16.19 -17.87 17.20
N ARG A 197 -15.52 -17.03 16.39
CA ARG A 197 -15.61 -17.10 14.93
C ARG A 197 -15.14 -18.46 14.39
N TYR A 198 -13.98 -18.96 14.84
CA TYR A 198 -13.47 -20.26 14.37
C TYR A 198 -14.29 -21.44 14.87
N LEU A 199 -14.81 -21.38 16.10
CA LEU A 199 -15.70 -22.40 16.63
C LEU A 199 -17.00 -22.49 15.83
N ARG A 200 -17.59 -21.36 15.41
CA ARG A 200 -18.77 -21.37 14.51
C ARG A 200 -18.46 -22.01 13.15
N VAL A 201 -17.30 -21.73 12.57
CA VAL A 201 -16.89 -22.37 11.30
C VAL A 201 -16.69 -23.87 11.51
N ALA A 202 -16.09 -24.28 12.64
CA ALA A 202 -15.88 -25.69 12.96
C ALA A 202 -17.19 -26.44 13.25
N ASP A 203 -18.18 -25.78 13.84
CA ASP A 203 -19.52 -26.33 14.07
C ASP A 203 -20.24 -26.64 12.74
N VAL A 204 -20.14 -25.73 11.77
CA VAL A 204 -20.81 -25.88 10.47
C VAL A 204 -20.05 -26.81 9.50
N HIS A 205 -18.71 -26.74 9.47
CA HIS A 205 -17.89 -27.40 8.44
C HIS A 205 -16.95 -28.49 8.97
N GLY A 206 -16.88 -28.67 10.29
CA GLY A 206 -15.91 -29.54 10.95
C GLY A 206 -14.56 -28.86 11.22
N THR A 207 -13.83 -29.42 12.19
CA THR A 207 -12.56 -28.88 12.69
C THR A 207 -11.48 -28.73 11.63
N ASP A 208 -11.33 -29.74 10.76
CA ASP A 208 -10.30 -29.74 9.71
C ASP A 208 -10.55 -28.66 8.66
N ALA A 209 -11.82 -28.48 8.24
CA ALA A 209 -12.18 -27.42 7.30
C ALA A 209 -12.01 -26.02 7.93
N ALA A 210 -12.38 -25.85 9.19
CA ALA A 210 -12.19 -24.59 9.91
C ALA A 210 -10.71 -24.22 10.06
N LEU A 211 -9.86 -25.20 10.40
CA LEU A 211 -8.42 -25.00 10.45
C LEU A 211 -7.85 -24.65 9.07
N PHE A 212 -8.26 -25.34 8.01
CA PHE A 212 -7.79 -25.07 6.64
C PHE A 212 -8.15 -23.65 6.17
N GLN A 213 -9.40 -23.23 6.36
CA GLN A 213 -9.83 -21.88 6.03
C GLN A 213 -9.10 -20.81 6.87
N ALA A 214 -8.89 -21.05 8.16
CA ALA A 214 -8.16 -20.13 9.03
C ALA A 214 -6.68 -20.00 8.64
N THR A 215 -6.05 -21.11 8.26
CA THR A 215 -4.65 -21.11 7.79
C THR A 215 -4.52 -20.40 6.44
N ALA A 216 -5.43 -20.66 5.50
CA ALA A 216 -5.45 -19.95 4.22
C ALA A 216 -5.64 -18.43 4.43
N GLU A 217 -6.62 -18.02 5.23
CA GLU A 217 -6.83 -16.62 5.60
C GLU A 217 -5.55 -15.97 6.17
N THR A 218 -4.84 -16.70 7.04
CA THR A 218 -3.60 -16.23 7.66
C THR A 218 -2.48 -16.04 6.62
N LEU A 219 -2.34 -16.97 5.67
CA LEU A 219 -1.38 -16.87 4.57
C LEU A 219 -1.64 -15.67 3.65
N GLY A 220 -2.86 -15.14 3.63
CA GLY A 220 -3.23 -13.96 2.84
C GLY A 220 -2.76 -12.63 3.43
N TYR A 221 -2.29 -12.59 4.69
CA TYR A 221 -1.94 -11.35 5.40
C TYR A 221 -3.04 -10.26 5.27
N ARG A 222 -2.69 -8.99 5.50
CA ARG A 222 -3.64 -7.88 5.40
C ARG A 222 -4.23 -7.74 3.99
N GLY A 223 -3.42 -7.96 2.95
CA GLY A 223 -3.79 -7.67 1.56
C GLY A 223 -4.71 -8.70 0.91
N ASN A 224 -4.62 -9.97 1.31
CA ASN A 224 -5.30 -11.10 0.64
C ASN A 224 -5.97 -12.09 1.61
N SER A 225 -6.20 -11.72 2.88
CA SER A 225 -6.86 -12.61 3.86
C SER A 225 -8.23 -13.10 3.39
N LEU A 226 -9.08 -12.19 2.88
CA LEU A 226 -10.38 -12.53 2.31
C LEU A 226 -10.22 -13.41 1.06
N ALA A 227 -9.33 -13.04 0.15
CA ALA A 227 -9.08 -13.76 -1.10
C ALA A 227 -8.65 -15.22 -0.85
N MET A 228 -7.69 -15.44 0.05
CA MET A 228 -7.26 -16.78 0.43
C MET A 228 -8.36 -17.57 1.15
N ARG A 229 -9.19 -16.92 1.98
CA ARG A 229 -10.34 -17.60 2.61
C ARG A 229 -11.38 -18.02 1.56
N MET A 230 -11.68 -17.16 0.58
CA MET A 230 -12.58 -17.49 -0.53
C MET A 230 -12.05 -18.67 -1.33
N LEU A 231 -10.74 -18.73 -1.60
CA LEU A 231 -10.12 -19.87 -2.26
C LEU A 231 -10.32 -21.16 -1.45
N ALA A 232 -10.02 -21.15 -0.15
CA ALA A 232 -10.16 -22.32 0.71
C ALA A 232 -11.62 -22.79 0.91
N GLN A 233 -12.59 -21.89 0.75
CA GLN A 233 -14.02 -22.24 0.76
C GLN A 233 -14.47 -22.88 -0.57
N ARG A 234 -13.89 -22.46 -1.70
CA ARG A 234 -14.18 -23.04 -3.02
C ARG A 234 -13.49 -24.37 -3.26
N VAL A 235 -12.27 -24.49 -2.74
CA VAL A 235 -11.46 -25.70 -2.80
C VAL A 235 -11.35 -26.26 -1.40
N PRO A 236 -12.35 -27.04 -0.93
CA PRO A 236 -12.29 -27.62 0.40
C PRO A 236 -11.12 -28.59 0.47
N LEU A 237 -10.56 -28.75 1.67
CA LEU A 237 -9.44 -29.67 1.92
C LEU A 237 -9.68 -31.09 1.38
N THR A 238 -10.93 -31.57 1.42
CA THR A 238 -11.32 -32.89 0.92
C THR A 238 -11.16 -33.06 -0.60
N ALA A 239 -11.11 -31.96 -1.36
CA ALA A 239 -10.81 -31.96 -2.77
C ALA A 239 -9.30 -32.09 -3.07
N LEU A 240 -8.44 -31.83 -2.07
CA LEU A 240 -6.99 -31.86 -2.20
C LEU A 240 -6.47 -33.26 -1.85
N GLY A 241 -5.77 -33.88 -2.80
CA GLY A 241 -5.19 -35.23 -2.64
C GLY A 241 -3.71 -35.21 -2.28
N ALA A 242 -3.12 -36.40 -2.15
CA ALA A 242 -1.67 -36.54 -1.93
C ALA A 242 -0.84 -36.22 -3.20
N ASP A 243 -1.47 -36.17 -4.38
CA ASP A 243 -0.81 -35.82 -5.63
C ASP A 243 -0.40 -34.34 -5.64
N VAL A 244 0.91 -34.14 -5.78
CA VAL A 244 1.59 -32.84 -5.75
C VAL A 244 1.09 -31.94 -6.87
N ASN A 245 1.04 -32.47 -8.10
CA ASN A 245 0.77 -31.68 -9.29
C ASN A 245 -0.73 -31.37 -9.39
N ARG A 246 -1.57 -32.32 -8.98
CA ARG A 246 -3.02 -32.11 -8.92
C ARG A 246 -3.43 -31.04 -7.91
N THR A 247 -2.86 -31.06 -6.71
CA THR A 247 -3.19 -30.09 -5.64
C THR A 247 -2.86 -28.67 -6.05
N ASP A 248 -1.68 -28.45 -6.63
CA ASP A 248 -1.27 -27.14 -7.10
C ASP A 248 -2.20 -26.68 -8.23
N ALA A 249 -2.49 -27.54 -9.21
CA ALA A 249 -3.33 -27.21 -10.35
C ALA A 249 -4.75 -26.78 -9.93
N ILE A 250 -5.38 -27.49 -9.00
CA ILE A 250 -6.71 -27.14 -8.48
C ILE A 250 -6.67 -25.76 -7.82
N LEU A 251 -5.68 -25.51 -6.94
CA LEU A 251 -5.60 -24.25 -6.20
C LEU A 251 -5.28 -23.05 -7.11
N PHE A 252 -4.33 -23.19 -8.04
CA PHE A 252 -3.98 -22.11 -8.98
C PHE A 252 -5.07 -21.85 -10.01
N GLY A 253 -5.74 -22.91 -10.48
CA GLY A 253 -6.87 -22.81 -11.40
C GLY A 253 -8.08 -22.14 -10.75
N ALA A 254 -8.50 -22.60 -9.56
CA ALA A 254 -9.62 -22.02 -8.81
C ALA A 254 -9.33 -20.57 -8.35
N ALA A 255 -8.06 -20.21 -8.16
CA ALA A 255 -7.64 -18.85 -7.89
C ALA A 255 -7.73 -17.93 -9.12
N GLY A 256 -7.88 -18.47 -10.33
CA GLY A 256 -7.88 -17.71 -11.58
C GLY A 256 -6.50 -17.28 -12.05
N PHE A 257 -5.43 -17.96 -11.58
CA PHE A 257 -4.04 -17.62 -11.95
C PHE A 257 -3.52 -18.41 -13.16
N LEU A 258 -4.27 -19.38 -13.66
CA LEU A 258 -3.93 -20.09 -14.89
C LEU A 258 -4.64 -19.43 -16.07
N SER A 259 -3.94 -18.53 -16.77
CA SER A 259 -4.42 -17.91 -18.02
C SER A 259 -3.64 -18.43 -19.23
N PRO A 260 -4.26 -18.49 -20.43
CA PRO A 260 -3.57 -18.98 -21.64
C PRO A 260 -2.31 -18.18 -21.99
N GLU A 261 -2.35 -16.86 -21.74
CA GLU A 261 -1.24 -15.93 -22.00
C GLU A 261 -0.03 -16.14 -21.08
N LEU A 262 -0.20 -16.88 -19.97
CA LEU A 262 0.84 -17.01 -18.96
C LEU A 262 2.04 -17.79 -19.48
N HIS A 263 1.83 -18.78 -20.35
CA HIS A 263 2.90 -19.62 -20.91
C HIS A 263 3.89 -18.80 -21.76
N GLU A 264 3.40 -17.79 -22.49
CA GLU A 264 4.23 -16.90 -23.31
C GLU A 264 5.06 -15.94 -22.46
N LYS A 265 4.49 -15.47 -21.34
CA LYS A 265 5.13 -14.51 -20.42
C LYS A 265 6.08 -15.19 -19.41
N ALA A 266 6.04 -16.51 -19.30
CA ALA A 266 6.85 -17.24 -18.33
C ALA A 266 8.30 -17.43 -18.81
N PRO A 267 9.29 -17.34 -17.89
CA PRO A 267 10.65 -17.75 -18.18
C PRO A 267 10.72 -19.23 -18.57
N GLU A 268 11.74 -19.63 -19.33
CA GLU A 268 11.89 -20.99 -19.86
C GLU A 268 11.88 -22.05 -18.76
N ASP A 269 12.55 -21.78 -17.64
CA ASP A 269 12.64 -22.64 -16.46
C ASP A 269 11.29 -22.84 -15.71
N THR A 270 10.26 -22.07 -16.10
CA THR A 270 8.93 -22.09 -15.50
C THR A 270 7.89 -22.75 -16.42
N ARG A 271 8.19 -22.86 -17.72
CA ARG A 271 7.26 -23.43 -18.71
C ARG A 271 6.89 -24.87 -18.42
N GLU A 272 7.84 -25.68 -17.95
CA GLU A 272 7.59 -27.06 -17.56
C GLU A 272 6.60 -27.15 -16.39
N TYR A 273 6.83 -26.39 -15.31
CA TYR A 273 5.92 -26.33 -14.18
C TYR A 273 4.52 -25.85 -14.59
N LEU A 274 4.44 -24.82 -15.44
CA LEU A 274 3.16 -24.32 -15.95
C LEU A 274 2.42 -25.32 -16.83
N ARG A 275 3.13 -26.07 -17.67
CA ARG A 275 2.55 -27.13 -18.49
C ARG A 275 1.92 -28.21 -17.61
N ASP A 276 2.64 -28.67 -16.60
CA ASP A 276 2.14 -29.67 -15.65
C ASP A 276 0.89 -29.15 -14.90
N LEU A 277 0.89 -27.88 -14.47
CA LEU A 277 -0.29 -27.26 -13.87
C LEU A 277 -1.49 -27.25 -14.83
N TRP A 278 -1.27 -26.88 -16.10
CA TRP A 278 -2.33 -26.81 -17.11
C TRP A 278 -2.91 -28.19 -17.46
N GLU A 279 -2.06 -29.20 -17.63
CA GLU A 279 -2.48 -30.57 -17.93
C GLU A 279 -3.36 -31.16 -16.83
N ASN A 280 -3.01 -30.90 -15.56
CA ASN A 280 -3.81 -31.33 -14.42
C ASN A 280 -5.06 -30.46 -14.23
N TRP A 281 -4.96 -29.15 -14.44
CA TRP A 281 -6.09 -28.22 -14.29
C TRP A 281 -7.22 -28.53 -15.26
N TRP A 282 -6.90 -28.88 -16.51
CA TRP A 282 -7.92 -29.19 -17.53
C TRP A 282 -8.91 -30.27 -17.07
N ARG A 283 -8.42 -31.27 -16.34
CA ARG A 283 -9.23 -32.39 -15.81
C ARG A 283 -10.16 -31.97 -14.67
N GLU A 284 -9.78 -30.94 -13.92
CA GLU A 284 -10.47 -30.47 -12.71
C GLU A 284 -11.34 -29.23 -12.97
N ARG A 285 -11.14 -28.58 -14.13
CA ARG A 285 -11.75 -27.28 -14.50
C ARG A 285 -13.27 -27.26 -14.35
N ALA A 286 -13.95 -28.33 -14.78
CA ALA A 286 -15.40 -28.43 -14.71
C ALA A 286 -15.94 -28.36 -13.26
N SER A 287 -15.13 -28.75 -12.27
CA SER A 287 -15.53 -28.81 -10.86
C SER A 287 -15.21 -27.52 -10.09
N PHE A 288 -14.18 -26.78 -10.50
CA PHE A 288 -13.60 -25.70 -9.69
C PHE A 288 -13.50 -24.34 -10.39
N GLU A 289 -13.69 -24.26 -11.71
CA GLU A 289 -13.62 -22.98 -12.41
C GLU A 289 -14.79 -22.08 -12.03
N ALA A 290 -14.46 -20.87 -11.57
CA ALA A 290 -15.45 -19.85 -11.28
C ALA A 290 -15.62 -18.93 -12.50
N THR A 291 -16.85 -18.43 -12.71
CA THR A 291 -17.11 -17.39 -13.70
C THR A 291 -16.39 -16.08 -13.34
N ALA A 292 -16.15 -15.21 -14.33
CA ALA A 292 -15.49 -13.92 -14.12
C ALA A 292 -16.22 -13.04 -13.06
N ALA A 293 -17.55 -13.09 -13.01
CA ALA A 293 -18.35 -12.40 -11.99
C ALA A 293 -18.09 -12.89 -10.55
N ARG A 294 -17.51 -14.08 -10.41
CA ARG A 294 -17.10 -14.69 -9.15
C ARG A 294 -15.56 -14.73 -9.04
N ALA A 295 -14.82 -13.89 -9.75
CA ALA A 295 -13.36 -13.82 -9.59
C ALA A 295 -12.97 -13.51 -8.12
N ILE A 296 -11.85 -14.09 -7.67
CA ILE A 296 -11.31 -13.76 -6.35
C ILE A 296 -10.56 -12.41 -6.45
N PRO A 297 -10.82 -11.43 -5.57
CA PRO A 297 -10.22 -10.11 -5.65
C PRO A 297 -8.79 -10.13 -5.09
N TRP A 298 -7.84 -10.66 -5.87
CA TRP A 298 -6.43 -10.68 -5.48
C TRP A 298 -5.80 -9.29 -5.56
N ARG A 299 -5.12 -8.88 -4.49
CA ARG A 299 -4.20 -7.74 -4.50
C ARG A 299 -2.81 -8.27 -4.79
N CYS A 300 -2.26 -8.09 -5.99
CA CYS A 300 -0.91 -8.54 -6.33
C CYS A 300 0.17 -7.46 -6.07
N GLY A 301 -0.16 -6.19 -6.29
CA GLY A 301 0.75 -5.05 -6.11
C GLY A 301 0.93 -4.57 -4.67
N GLY A 302 2.06 -3.92 -4.39
CA GLY A 302 2.37 -3.32 -3.08
C GLY A 302 2.60 -4.35 -1.97
N GLN A 303 2.99 -5.57 -2.32
CA GLN A 303 3.31 -6.64 -1.38
C GLN A 303 4.79 -7.00 -1.43
N ARG A 304 5.33 -7.42 -0.29
CA ARG A 304 6.65 -8.06 -0.25
C ARG A 304 6.62 -9.33 -1.11
N PRO A 305 7.68 -9.65 -1.87
CA PRO A 305 7.73 -10.86 -2.71
C PRO A 305 7.33 -12.14 -1.97
N ALA A 306 7.81 -12.32 -0.73
CA ALA A 306 7.46 -13.47 0.10
C ALA A 306 5.95 -13.59 0.43
N ASN A 307 5.20 -12.48 0.35
CA ASN A 307 3.76 -12.40 0.62
C ASN A 307 2.90 -12.41 -0.64
N HIS A 308 3.50 -12.50 -1.83
CA HIS A 308 2.75 -12.51 -3.08
C HIS A 308 1.75 -13.69 -3.10
N PRO A 309 0.50 -13.51 -3.57
CA PRO A 309 -0.54 -14.53 -3.49
C PRO A 309 -0.16 -15.83 -4.19
N HIS A 310 0.57 -15.79 -5.29
CA HIS A 310 1.05 -17.01 -5.96
C HIS A 310 1.92 -17.86 -5.00
N ARG A 311 2.94 -17.26 -4.37
CA ARG A 311 3.79 -17.98 -3.41
C ARG A 311 3.00 -18.51 -2.21
N ARG A 312 2.01 -17.74 -1.74
CA ARG A 312 1.16 -18.12 -0.60
C ARG A 312 0.18 -19.24 -0.93
N ILE A 313 -0.34 -19.30 -2.15
CA ILE A 313 -1.08 -20.47 -2.66
C ILE A 313 -0.16 -21.68 -2.76
N GLY A 314 1.07 -21.52 -3.27
CA GLY A 314 2.08 -22.58 -3.27
C GLY A 314 2.38 -23.12 -1.87
N THR A 315 2.47 -22.23 -0.87
CA THR A 315 2.61 -22.63 0.55
C THR A 315 1.38 -23.41 1.04
N LEU A 316 0.17 -22.96 0.72
CA LEU A 316 -1.07 -23.66 1.08
C LEU A 316 -1.13 -25.05 0.43
N ALA A 317 -0.68 -25.18 -0.82
CA ALA A 317 -0.60 -26.45 -1.52
C ALA A 317 0.40 -27.42 -0.87
N SER A 318 1.61 -26.96 -0.53
CA SER A 318 2.58 -27.75 0.25
C SER A 318 2.02 -28.18 1.61
N LEU A 319 1.27 -27.30 2.27
CA LEU A 319 0.69 -27.58 3.57
C LEU A 319 -0.42 -28.63 3.48
N ALA A 320 -1.29 -28.55 2.47
CA ALA A 320 -2.37 -29.52 2.24
C ALA A 320 -1.83 -30.94 2.06
N LYS A 321 -0.69 -31.09 1.38
CA LYS A 321 -0.01 -32.39 1.19
C LYS A 321 0.49 -33.00 2.51
N LYS A 322 0.85 -32.14 3.48
CA LYS A 322 1.32 -32.54 4.82
C LYS A 322 0.25 -32.32 5.90
N TRP A 323 -1.03 -32.29 5.51
CA TRP A 323 -2.13 -31.92 6.41
C TRP A 323 -2.24 -32.79 7.67
N PRO A 324 -2.11 -34.13 7.62
CA PRO A 324 -2.18 -34.97 8.82
C PRO A 324 -1.15 -34.61 9.89
N THR A 325 0.07 -34.23 9.48
CA THR A 325 1.12 -33.77 10.40
C THR A 325 0.80 -32.38 10.93
N TYR A 326 0.42 -31.46 10.05
CA TYR A 326 0.06 -30.10 10.44
C TYR A 326 -1.11 -30.07 11.43
N ARG A 327 -2.22 -30.77 11.14
CA ARG A 327 -3.39 -30.82 12.03
C ARG A 327 -3.04 -31.38 13.40
N LYS A 328 -2.19 -32.40 13.47
CA LYS A 328 -1.75 -33.01 14.74
C LYS A 328 -0.99 -31.99 15.59
N LEU A 329 -0.10 -31.22 14.99
CA LEU A 329 0.68 -30.19 15.69
C LEU A 329 -0.20 -28.98 16.07
N ALA A 330 -1.01 -28.49 15.14
CA ALA A 330 -1.86 -27.31 15.34
C ALA A 330 -2.98 -27.53 16.36
N LEU A 331 -3.50 -28.76 16.46
CA LEU A 331 -4.57 -29.13 17.40
C LEU A 331 -4.06 -29.84 18.65
N ALA A 332 -2.74 -29.89 18.86
CA ALA A 332 -2.15 -30.50 20.05
C ALA A 332 -2.73 -29.91 21.35
N ARG A 333 -2.84 -30.77 22.37
CA ARG A 333 -3.30 -30.41 23.72
C ARG A 333 -2.29 -31.01 24.73
N PRO A 334 -1.53 -30.17 25.45
CA PRO A 334 -1.47 -28.70 25.36
C PRO A 334 -0.91 -28.23 24.00
N PHE A 335 -1.35 -27.05 23.54
CA PHE A 335 -0.80 -26.43 22.33
C PHE A 335 0.61 -25.90 22.61
N GLN A 336 1.54 -26.17 21.69
CA GLN A 336 2.89 -25.63 21.73
C GLN A 336 3.22 -24.98 20.39
N PRO A 337 3.65 -23.70 20.36
CA PRO A 337 3.93 -23.00 19.10
C PRO A 337 5.20 -23.51 18.41
N ARG A 338 6.23 -23.88 19.18
CA ARG A 338 7.55 -24.26 18.65
C ARG A 338 7.50 -25.43 17.67
N PRO A 339 6.84 -26.57 17.96
CA PRO A 339 6.72 -27.67 16.98
C PRO A 339 6.01 -27.27 15.68
N VAL A 340 5.01 -26.37 15.75
CA VAL A 340 4.33 -25.87 14.55
C VAL A 340 5.26 -24.99 13.74
N MET A 341 6.03 -24.11 14.39
CA MET A 341 7.02 -23.26 13.72
C MET A 341 8.10 -24.10 13.03
N GLU A 342 8.71 -25.05 13.74
CA GLU A 342 9.75 -25.93 13.17
C GLU A 342 9.22 -26.73 11.97
N PHE A 343 7.97 -27.21 12.04
CA PHE A 343 7.32 -27.87 10.90
C PHE A 343 7.10 -26.94 9.70
N LEU A 344 6.68 -25.69 9.95
CA LEU A 344 6.44 -24.70 8.89
C LEU A 344 7.76 -24.19 8.28
N ASP A 345 8.82 -24.05 9.08
CA ASP A 345 10.15 -23.65 8.60
C ASP A 345 10.78 -24.73 7.72
N GLY A 346 10.49 -26.00 7.98
CA GLY A 346 10.87 -27.13 7.13
C GLY A 346 9.96 -27.35 5.91
N LEU A 347 9.02 -26.45 5.62
CA LEU A 347 8.12 -26.60 4.48
C LEU A 347 8.79 -26.13 3.19
N GLU A 348 9.10 -27.07 2.32
CA GLU A 348 9.70 -26.79 1.01
C GLU A 348 8.73 -27.02 -0.14
N HIS A 349 8.99 -26.33 -1.24
CA HIS A 349 8.34 -26.57 -2.53
C HIS A 349 9.36 -26.42 -3.66
N PRO A 350 9.49 -27.39 -4.59
CA PRO A 350 10.50 -27.35 -5.65
C PRO A 350 10.51 -26.04 -6.45
N PHE A 351 9.31 -25.55 -6.81
CA PHE A 351 9.12 -24.27 -7.50
C PHE A 351 9.12 -23.05 -6.56
N TRP A 352 8.22 -23.00 -5.56
CA TRP A 352 7.98 -21.82 -4.73
C TRP A 352 9.06 -21.48 -3.69
N SER A 353 9.98 -22.40 -3.37
CA SER A 353 11.10 -22.07 -2.49
C SER A 353 11.99 -20.97 -3.09
N ARG A 354 12.12 -20.95 -4.42
CA ARG A 354 12.99 -20.02 -5.17
C ARG A 354 12.24 -18.86 -5.85
N ARG A 355 10.92 -19.00 -6.04
CA ARG A 355 10.11 -18.04 -6.81
C ARG A 355 9.00 -17.39 -5.98
N HIS A 356 8.47 -16.28 -6.48
CA HIS A 356 7.37 -15.57 -5.81
C HIS A 356 6.14 -15.33 -6.71
N THR A 357 6.31 -15.38 -8.03
CA THR A 357 5.22 -15.40 -9.00
C THR A 357 5.40 -16.57 -10.00
N LEU A 358 4.41 -16.81 -10.86
CA LEU A 358 4.51 -17.77 -11.96
C LEU A 358 5.35 -17.23 -13.14
N THR A 359 5.87 -16.01 -13.03
CA THR A 359 6.67 -15.34 -14.06
C THR A 359 8.00 -14.82 -13.51
N SER A 360 8.28 -15.02 -12.23
CA SER A 360 9.54 -14.63 -11.61
C SER A 360 10.62 -15.66 -11.91
N THR A 361 11.83 -15.19 -12.22
CA THR A 361 13.02 -16.04 -12.30
C THR A 361 13.36 -16.66 -10.93
N ALA A 362 14.08 -17.78 -10.95
CA ALA A 362 14.54 -18.49 -9.76
C ALA A 362 15.45 -17.67 -8.84
#